data_AF-A0A2D5U6G6-F1
#
_entry.id   AF-A0A2D5U6G6-F1
#
_cell.length_a   1.000
_cell.length_b   1.000
_cell.length_c   1.000
_cell.angle_alpha   90.00
_cell.angle_beta   90.00
_cell.angle_gamma   90.00
#
_symmetry.space_group_name_H-M   'P 1'
#
loop_
_entity.id
_entity.type
_entity.pdbx_description
1 polymer ?
#
loop_
_entity_poly.entity_id
_entity_poly.type
_entity_poly.pdbx_seq_one_letter_code
_entity_poly.pdbx_strand_id
1 'polypeptide(L)' 'KLSEVAELSTNEAIQMHGGIGMTDEYDIGFFIKRARPAQTLFGDNSYHTDRFALLSGY' A
#
# COMPACT_ATOMS: atom_id res chain seq x y z
N LYS A 1 1.64 8.75 5.61
CA LYS A 1 1.87 9.47 4.33
C LYS A 1 2.41 8.58 3.21
N LEU A 2 3.64 8.04 3.26
CA LEU A 2 4.15 7.18 2.16
C LEU A 2 3.38 5.87 2.01
N SER A 3 3.11 5.18 3.13
CA SER A 3 2.31 3.96 3.15
C SER A 3 0.89 4.17 2.58
N GLU A 4 0.26 5.26 2.97
CA GLU A 4 -1.06 5.70 2.51
C GLU A 4 -1.08 6.02 1.00
N VAL A 5 -0.08 6.74 0.49
CA VAL A 5 0.03 7.01 -0.95
C VAL A 5 0.23 5.73 -1.74
N ALA A 6 1.10 4.82 -1.27
CA ALA A 6 1.32 3.53 -1.93
C ALA A 6 0.04 2.68 -1.97
N GLU A 7 -0.75 2.68 -0.89
CA GLU A 7 -2.03 1.99 -0.84
C GLU A 7 -3.07 2.61 -1.78
N LEU A 8 -3.23 3.93 -1.76
CA LEU A 8 -4.17 4.63 -2.64
C LEU A 8 -3.81 4.43 -4.12
N SER A 9 -2.55 4.69 -4.48
CA SER A 9 -2.07 4.54 -5.86
C SER A 9 -2.25 3.12 -6.38
N THR A 10 -1.97 2.09 -5.56
CA THR A 10 -2.15 0.69 -6.00
C THR A 10 -3.62 0.30 -6.12
N ASN A 11 -4.50 0.79 -5.25
CA ASN A 11 -5.93 0.50 -5.32
C ASN A 11 -6.60 1.19 -6.52
N GLU A 12 -6.32 2.48 -6.76
CA GLU A 12 -6.85 3.23 -7.90
C GLU A 12 -6.36 2.64 -9.23
N ALA A 13 -5.09 2.23 -9.26
CA ALA A 13 -4.48 1.56 -10.38
C ALA A 13 -5.26 0.27 -10.77
N ILE A 14 -5.60 -0.59 -9.80
CA ILE A 14 -6.48 -1.77 -10.03
C ILE A 14 -7.85 -1.34 -10.53
N GLN A 15 -8.45 -0.34 -9.87
CA GLN A 15 -9.81 0.10 -10.20
C GLN A 15 -9.92 0.58 -11.65
N MET A 16 -8.91 1.32 -12.15
CA MET A 16 -8.86 1.78 -13.53
C MET A 16 -8.66 0.65 -14.54
N HIS A 17 -7.91 -0.40 -14.19
CA HIS A 17 -7.61 -1.52 -15.10
C HIS A 17 -8.65 -2.65 -15.03
N GLY A 18 -9.51 -2.66 -14.01
CA GLY A 18 -10.48 -3.73 -13.79
C GLY A 18 -9.81 -5.10 -13.62
N GLY A 19 -10.43 -6.15 -14.14
CA GLY A 19 -9.89 -7.52 -14.04
C GLY A 19 -8.53 -7.72 -14.73
N ILE A 20 -8.23 -6.91 -15.76
CA ILE A 20 -6.95 -6.91 -16.48
C ILE A 20 -5.81 -6.38 -15.60
N GLY A 21 -6.11 -5.54 -14.60
CA GLY A 21 -5.08 -5.06 -13.65
C GLY A 21 -4.46 -6.16 -12.79
N MET A 22 -5.05 -7.37 -12.79
CA MET A 22 -4.56 -8.52 -12.04
C MET A 22 -3.81 -9.54 -12.93
N THR A 23 -3.75 -9.32 -14.24
CA THR A 23 -2.98 -10.14 -15.18
C THR A 23 -1.55 -9.62 -15.30
N ASP A 24 -0.65 -10.42 -15.84
CA ASP A 24 0.75 -10.01 -16.10
C ASP A 24 0.88 -9.22 -17.42
N GLU A 25 -0.23 -8.72 -17.98
CA GLU A 25 -0.24 -7.91 -19.21
C GLU A 25 0.25 -6.47 -18.95
N TYR A 26 0.12 -6.00 -17.71
CA TYR A 26 0.61 -4.70 -17.27
C TYR A 26 1.39 -4.84 -15.96
N ASP A 27 2.48 -4.08 -15.82
CA ASP A 27 3.36 -4.13 -14.63
C ASP A 27 2.66 -3.72 -13.31
N ILE A 28 1.45 -3.17 -13.42
CA ILE A 28 0.60 -2.77 -12.32
C ILE A 28 0.38 -3.90 -11.31
N GLY A 29 0.18 -5.13 -11.79
CA GLY A 29 0.06 -6.33 -10.98
C GLY A 29 1.31 -6.57 -10.12
N PHE A 30 2.51 -6.30 -10.65
CA PHE A 30 3.76 -6.42 -9.91
C PHE A 30 3.88 -5.41 -8.77
N PHE A 31 3.46 -4.15 -9.00
CA PHE A 31 3.52 -3.12 -7.97
C PHE A 31 2.61 -3.46 -6.78
N ILE A 32 1.39 -3.96 -7.02
CA ILE A 32 0.47 -4.40 -5.96
C ILE A 32 1.03 -5.60 -5.21
N LYS A 33 1.52 -6.62 -5.94
CA LYS A 33 2.14 -7.83 -5.39
C LYS A 33 3.33 -7.51 -4.47
N ARG A 34 4.01 -6.36 -4.67
CA ARG A 34 5.12 -5.89 -3.81
C ARG A 34 4.69 -4.93 -2.71
N ALA A 35 3.70 -4.07 -2.96
CA ALA A 35 3.22 -3.08 -1.99
C ALA A 35 2.62 -3.74 -0.75
N ARG A 36 1.84 -4.84 -0.91
CA ARG A 36 1.22 -5.54 0.21
C ARG A 36 2.24 -6.20 1.16
N PRO A 37 3.23 -6.98 0.69
CA PRO A 37 4.31 -7.47 1.55
C PRO A 37 5.10 -6.35 2.24
N ALA A 38 5.37 -5.23 1.56
CA ALA A 38 6.05 -4.10 2.17
C ALA A 38 5.24 -3.49 3.33
N GLN A 39 3.92 -3.35 3.17
CA GLN A 39 3.02 -2.89 4.23
C GLN A 39 3.01 -3.86 5.42
N THR A 40 3.06 -5.18 5.18
CA THR A 40 3.15 -6.18 6.27
C THR A 40 4.49 -6.15 7.00
N LEU A 41 5.60 -5.97 6.27
CA LEU A 41 6.95 -6.01 6.85
C LEU A 41 7.30 -4.73 7.62
N PHE A 42 6.92 -3.56 7.10
CA PHE A 42 7.33 -2.27 7.63
C PHE A 42 6.23 -1.54 8.40
N GLY A 43 4.98 -2.00 8.27
CA GLY A 43 3.81 -1.39 8.88
C GLY A 43 3.03 -0.49 7.91
N ASP A 44 1.76 -0.28 8.23
CA ASP A 44 0.88 0.63 7.52
C ASP A 44 0.88 2.03 8.16
N ASN A 45 0.04 2.93 7.64
CA ASN A 45 -0.08 4.27 8.20
C ASN A 45 -0.49 4.25 9.68
N SER A 46 -1.46 3.40 10.02
CA SER A 46 -1.98 3.24 11.39
C SER A 46 -0.88 2.81 12.36
N TYR A 47 -0.08 1.81 11.99
CA TYR A 47 1.06 1.33 12.77
C TYR A 47 2.06 2.46 13.05
N HIS A 48 2.42 3.24 12.04
CA HIS A 48 3.37 4.34 12.22
C HIS A 48 2.78 5.49 13.03
N THR A 49 1.49 5.82 12.88
CA THR A 49 0.84 6.86 13.68
C THR A 49 0.69 6.45 15.14
N ASP A 50 0.35 5.18 15.42
CA ASP A 50 0.25 4.64 16.77
C ASP A 50 1.62 4.62 17.47
N ARG A 51 2.64 4.13 16.77
CA ARG A 51 4.04 4.19 17.24
C ARG A 51 4.48 5.62 17.56
N PHE A 52 4.11 6.59 16.72
CA PHE A 52 4.44 7.99 16.95
C PHE A 52 3.69 8.57 18.17
N ALA A 53 2.42 8.22 18.35
CA ALA A 53 1.62 8.63 19.50
C ALA A 53 2.23 8.12 20.81
N LEU A 54 2.55 6.82 20.87
CA LEU A 54 3.19 6.19 22.03
C LEU A 54 4.54 6.84 22.37
N LEU A 55 5.35 7.15 21.36
CA LEU A 55 6.64 7.84 21.57
C LEU A 55 6.47 9.30 22.03
N SER A 56 5.34 9.93 21.70
CA SER A 56 5.01 11.30 22.07
C SER A 56 4.32 11.40 23.44
N GLY A 57 4.09 10.26 24.12
CA GLY A 57 3.44 10.21 25.44
C GLY A 57 1.92 10.39 25.40
N TYR A 58 1.29 10.14 24.25
CA TYR A 58 -0.16 10.04 24.11
C TYR A 58 -0.66 8.63 24.45
#